data_AF-A0A3L7PX00-F1
#
_entry.id   AF-A0A3L7PX00-F1
#
_cell.length_a   1.000
_cell.length_b   1.000
_cell.length_c   1.000
_cell.angle_alpha   90.00
_cell.angle_beta   90.00
_cell.angle_gamma   90.00
#
_symmetry.space_group_name_H-M   'P 1'
#
loop_
_entity.id
_entity.type
_entity.pdbx_description
1 polymer ?
#
loop_
_entity_poly.entity_id
_entity_poly.type
_entity_poly.pdbx_seq_one_letter_code
_entity_poly.pdbx_strand_id
1 'polypeptide(L)'
;MASELPWTQSHSHTPHSRFDGGDLDCGNGLLLLIRQHLGPLDPGGLLELLSTERSVEEDLPSWSRLTGNTLVSCKRLEIGTSYLVSKGPFDPAKVSTGPLKTASIDLGQVKPGPRLGVPGPISATKPLPPLAVMGIGSWPRPAWLLHLQACKLDGRPGGEYFDEAVMDATRLSVGCQEAAGVDLITDGEQGRENYAAFVGSRLGSCRLVPVTDLVPLVEDPVQFKKELDALDVPPGTRHPVALAPLVRDRVLAVEELRRAKACGKTPVKIALPGPYLLSRTLFLDCLAEKHHPTREALAEEVVQVLRDEILHLLAEGAALVQLDEPVLSEVVFGQARGGRSFMCGALAERKDPETELALALYLWKKVTEGLPKARLGLHVCRGNWSKDETVALAGDYRPLLPILSQAPVGTLFLELATPRAGEMEVLRDLPTSLRLGLGLVNPKLDSLEREEMVTKRVEQAMAWFGPERLLLTPDCGFATFSTSPLASQKMAQAKLALLAKIARKIRGS
;
A
#
# COMPACT_ATOMS: atom_id res chain seq x y z
N MET A 1 27.57 4.58 28.73
CA MET A 1 28.67 3.58 28.71
C MET A 1 28.01 2.22 28.75
N ALA A 2 27.86 1.56 27.60
CA ALA A 2 27.25 0.24 27.52
C ALA A 2 28.18 -0.77 28.20
N SER A 3 27.67 -1.49 29.20
CA SER A 3 28.39 -2.59 29.84
C SER A 3 28.74 -3.65 28.79
N GLU A 4 30.02 -3.98 28.64
CA GLU A 4 30.47 -5.09 27.81
C GLU A 4 29.78 -6.38 28.27
N LEU A 5 29.10 -7.04 27.34
CA LEU A 5 28.46 -8.33 27.59
C LEU A 5 29.54 -9.38 27.93
N PRO A 6 29.36 -10.23 28.94
CA PRO A 6 30.45 -11.02 29.56
C PRO A 6 31.15 -12.06 28.65
N TRP A 7 30.67 -12.29 27.43
CA TRP A 7 31.22 -13.29 26.50
C TRP A 7 32.21 -12.75 25.47
N THR A 8 32.43 -11.44 25.44
CA THR A 8 33.01 -10.72 24.28
C THR A 8 34.53 -10.80 24.16
N GLN A 9 35.19 -11.70 24.90
CA GLN A 9 36.64 -11.93 24.89
C GLN A 9 37.03 -13.40 24.66
N SER A 10 36.10 -14.22 24.16
CA SER A 10 36.28 -15.68 24.07
C SER A 10 36.98 -16.17 22.78
N HIS A 11 37.08 -15.33 21.75
CA HIS A 11 37.62 -15.69 20.43
C HIS A 11 38.98 -15.03 20.15
N SER A 12 39.77 -15.63 19.24
CA SER A 12 41.11 -15.16 18.88
C SER A 12 41.14 -13.86 18.06
N HIS A 13 39.99 -13.42 17.55
CA HIS A 13 39.85 -12.22 16.73
C HIS A 13 38.70 -11.35 17.24
N THR A 14 38.90 -10.03 17.18
CA THR A 14 37.89 -9.06 17.61
C THR A 14 36.77 -8.96 16.58
N PRO A 15 35.49 -9.10 16.98
CA PRO A 15 34.38 -8.96 16.06
C PRO A 15 34.10 -7.49 15.71
N HIS A 16 33.64 -7.27 14.48
CA HIS A 16 33.19 -5.98 13.94
C HIS A 16 31.70 -5.71 14.21
N SER A 17 30.92 -6.74 14.53
CA SER A 17 29.52 -6.64 14.94
C SER A 17 29.20 -7.77 15.92
N ARG A 18 28.24 -7.57 16.82
CA ARG A 18 27.81 -8.61 17.77
C ARG A 18 26.34 -8.50 18.15
N PHE A 19 25.74 -9.62 18.54
CA PHE A 19 24.41 -9.68 19.17
C PHE A 19 24.22 -10.93 20.03
N ASP A 20 23.18 -10.92 20.87
CA ASP A 20 22.71 -12.09 21.62
C ASP A 20 21.48 -12.67 20.91
N GLY A 21 21.58 -13.92 20.45
CA GLY A 21 20.51 -14.63 19.75
C GLY A 21 19.58 -15.41 20.68
N GLY A 22 19.86 -15.48 21.99
CA GLY A 22 18.99 -16.13 22.96
C GLY A 22 18.72 -17.59 22.63
N ASP A 23 17.46 -18.00 22.65
CA ASP A 23 16.95 -19.35 22.38
C ASP A 23 16.42 -19.53 20.94
N LEU A 24 16.70 -18.57 20.04
CA LEU A 24 16.29 -18.66 18.64
C LEU A 24 17.12 -19.72 17.89
N ASP A 25 16.44 -20.56 17.11
CA ASP A 25 17.08 -21.49 16.18
C ASP A 25 17.28 -20.86 14.78
N CYS A 26 18.03 -21.56 13.91
CA CYS A 26 18.29 -21.10 12.55
C CYS A 26 17.04 -21.07 11.64
N GLY A 27 15.96 -21.76 11.99
CA GLY A 27 14.68 -21.74 11.25
C GLY A 27 13.70 -20.66 11.71
N ASN A 28 13.79 -20.19 12.96
CA ASN A 28 12.84 -19.32 13.66
C ASN A 28 13.47 -17.96 14.03
N GLY A 29 14.27 -17.39 13.12
CA GLY A 29 14.67 -15.98 13.20
C GLY A 29 16.12 -15.70 13.58
N LEU A 30 16.90 -16.68 14.07
CA LEU A 30 18.32 -16.43 14.37
C LEU A 30 19.10 -15.99 13.12
N LEU A 31 18.85 -16.62 11.97
CA LEU A 31 19.52 -16.27 10.72
C LEU A 31 19.21 -14.84 10.25
N LEU A 32 18.06 -14.28 10.62
CA LEU A 32 17.72 -12.88 10.32
C LEU A 32 18.61 -11.94 11.12
N LEU A 33 18.80 -12.20 12.41
CA LEU A 33 19.73 -11.44 13.26
C LEU A 33 21.17 -11.58 12.77
N ILE A 34 21.59 -12.79 12.38
CA ILE A 34 22.92 -13.00 11.78
C ILE A 34 23.08 -12.13 10.53
N ARG A 35 22.08 -12.08 9.65
CA ARG A 35 22.15 -11.27 8.42
C ARG A 35 22.12 -9.77 8.70
N GLN A 36 21.32 -9.31 9.65
CA GLN A 36 21.27 -7.91 10.07
C GLN A 36 22.65 -7.42 10.53
N HIS A 37 23.38 -8.27 11.25
CA HIS A 37 24.68 -7.92 11.80
C HIS A 37 25.87 -8.24 10.88
N LEU A 38 25.75 -9.22 9.96
CA LEU A 38 26.80 -9.64 9.03
C LEU A 38 26.74 -8.90 7.68
N GLY A 39 25.54 -8.67 7.16
CA GLY A 39 25.30 -8.00 5.86
C GLY A 39 25.98 -6.64 5.68
N PRO A 40 26.05 -5.77 6.70
CA PRO A 40 26.71 -4.46 6.62
C PRO A 40 28.23 -4.50 6.72
N LEU A 41 28.82 -5.63 7.10
CA LEU A 41 30.27 -5.74 7.23
C LEU A 41 30.94 -5.74 5.85
N ASP A 42 32.18 -5.26 5.77
CA ASP A 42 33.00 -5.44 4.57
C ASP A 42 33.37 -6.94 4.41
N PRO A 43 33.71 -7.43 3.20
CA PRO A 43 34.24 -8.78 3.02
C PRO A 43 35.43 -9.04 3.95
N GLY A 44 35.41 -10.16 4.69
CA GLY A 44 36.36 -10.49 5.75
C GLY A 44 36.01 -9.92 7.13
N GLY A 45 34.93 -9.15 7.25
CA GLY A 45 34.43 -8.63 8.52
C GLY A 45 33.83 -9.74 9.40
N LEU A 46 33.99 -9.58 10.72
CA LEU A 46 33.69 -10.60 11.72
C LEU A 46 32.44 -10.28 12.54
N LEU A 47 31.56 -11.25 12.72
CA LEU A 47 30.36 -11.19 13.55
C LEU A 47 30.48 -12.19 14.71
N GLU A 48 30.30 -11.73 15.94
CA GLU A 48 30.12 -12.61 17.11
C GLU A 48 28.64 -12.73 17.47
N LEU A 49 28.12 -13.95 17.60
CA LEU A 49 26.78 -14.19 18.12
C LEU A 49 26.79 -15.18 19.29
N LEU A 50 25.97 -14.92 20.31
CA LEU A 50 25.70 -15.87 21.39
C LEU A 50 24.38 -16.60 21.11
N SER A 51 24.33 -17.91 21.34
CA SER A 51 23.09 -18.69 21.30
C SER A 51 23.05 -19.75 22.40
N THR A 52 21.88 -19.93 23.01
CA THR A 52 21.58 -21.00 23.98
C THR A 52 20.91 -22.20 23.33
N GLU A 53 20.47 -22.06 22.07
CA GLU A 53 19.77 -23.11 21.33
C GLU A 53 20.76 -24.13 20.77
N ARG A 54 20.46 -25.41 20.95
CA ARG A 54 21.37 -26.52 20.65
C ARG A 54 21.46 -26.80 19.16
N SER A 55 20.35 -26.66 18.42
CA SER A 55 20.31 -26.92 16.97
C SER A 55 21.27 -26.03 16.18
N VAL A 56 21.58 -24.84 16.69
CA VAL A 56 22.51 -23.87 16.08
C VAL A 56 23.92 -24.44 15.91
N GLU A 57 24.36 -25.35 16.78
CA GLU A 57 25.66 -26.03 16.68
C GLU A 57 25.77 -26.88 15.40
N GLU A 58 24.66 -27.42 14.91
CA GLU A 58 24.59 -28.23 13.68
C GLU A 58 24.25 -27.38 12.45
N ASP A 59 23.33 -26.42 12.60
CA ASP A 59 22.75 -25.67 11.48
C ASP A 59 23.65 -24.52 10.99
N LEU A 60 24.28 -23.78 11.91
CA LEU A 60 25.07 -22.60 11.59
C LEU A 60 26.30 -22.88 10.71
N PRO A 61 27.08 -23.97 10.93
CA PRO A 61 28.16 -24.35 10.02
C PRO A 61 27.67 -24.64 8.60
N SER A 62 26.50 -25.28 8.47
CA SER A 62 25.90 -25.62 7.18
C SER A 62 25.41 -24.36 6.45
N TRP A 63 24.73 -23.46 7.17
CA TRP A 63 24.32 -22.16 6.65
C TRP A 63 25.50 -21.31 6.19
N SER A 64 26.59 -21.27 6.97
CA SER A 64 27.78 -20.49 6.63
C SER A 64 28.35 -20.93 5.28
N ARG A 65 28.52 -22.24 5.08
CA ARG A 65 29.01 -22.81 3.81
C ARG A 65 28.07 -22.50 2.63
N LEU A 66 26.76 -22.66 2.81
CA LEU A 66 25.77 -22.42 1.75
C LEU A 66 25.71 -20.94 1.32
N THR A 67 25.99 -20.02 2.25
CA THR A 67 25.94 -18.57 2.01
C THR A 67 27.30 -17.97 1.64
N GLY A 68 28.34 -18.81 1.48
CA GLY A 68 29.69 -18.37 1.16
C GLY A 68 30.44 -17.68 2.30
N ASN A 69 29.92 -17.78 3.53
CA ASN A 69 30.53 -17.26 4.76
C ASN A 69 31.38 -18.32 5.45
N THR A 70 32.24 -17.91 6.38
CA THR A 70 33.12 -18.84 7.11
C THR A 70 32.82 -18.80 8.60
N LEU A 71 32.45 -19.93 9.20
CA LEU A 71 32.47 -20.06 10.66
C LEU A 71 33.94 -20.13 11.11
N VAL A 72 34.39 -19.09 11.79
CA VAL A 72 35.80 -18.89 12.21
C VAL A 72 36.10 -19.64 13.51
N SER A 73 35.22 -19.54 14.50
CA SER A 73 35.39 -20.24 15.78
C SER A 73 34.07 -20.41 16.52
N CYS A 74 34.03 -21.42 17.38
CA CYS A 74 32.91 -21.74 18.27
C CYS A 74 33.46 -21.94 19.69
N LYS A 75 32.84 -21.31 20.69
CA LYS A 75 33.28 -21.31 22.08
C LYS A 75 32.09 -21.58 22.99
N ARG A 76 32.12 -22.68 23.73
CA ARG A 76 31.10 -23.01 24.72
C ARG A 76 31.38 -22.23 26.00
N LEU A 77 30.38 -21.50 26.49
CA LEU A 77 30.39 -20.67 27.68
C LEU A 77 29.32 -21.19 28.66
N GLU A 78 29.34 -20.70 29.90
CA GLU A 78 28.33 -21.09 30.91
C GLU A 78 26.90 -20.67 30.52
N ILE A 79 26.80 -19.57 29.76
CA ILE A 79 25.53 -18.95 29.36
C ILE A 79 25.07 -19.33 27.94
N GLY A 80 25.76 -20.27 27.27
CA GLY A 80 25.47 -20.65 25.88
C GLY A 80 26.72 -20.85 25.04
N THR A 81 26.57 -20.88 23.73
CA THR A 81 27.67 -21.03 22.77
C THR A 81 27.87 -19.73 22.00
N SER A 82 29.09 -19.19 22.02
CA SER A 82 29.49 -18.03 21.22
C SER A 82 30.11 -18.49 19.90
N TYR A 83 29.62 -17.96 18.79
CA TYR A 83 30.08 -18.27 17.43
C TYR A 83 30.65 -17.01 16.78
N LEU A 84 31.78 -17.16 16.08
CA LEU A 84 32.42 -16.10 15.31
C LEU A 84 32.33 -16.44 13.82
N VAL A 85 31.70 -15.59 13.04
CA VAL A 85 31.44 -15.80 11.60
C VAL A 85 32.06 -14.67 10.79
N SER A 86 32.78 -15.02 9.71
CA SER A 86 33.33 -14.08 8.74
C SER A 86 32.40 -13.92 7.55
N LYS A 87 32.20 -12.68 7.10
CA LYS A 87 31.51 -12.37 5.84
C LYS A 87 32.39 -12.77 4.67
N GLY A 88 32.04 -13.83 3.96
CA GLY A 88 32.91 -14.39 2.92
C GLY A 88 34.03 -15.32 3.45
N PRO A 89 34.99 -15.69 2.58
CA PRO A 89 36.18 -16.43 2.96
C PRO A 89 36.99 -15.70 4.05
N PHE A 90 37.40 -16.42 5.08
CA PHE A 90 38.21 -15.88 6.17
C PHE A 90 39.72 -15.95 5.84
N ASP A 91 40.41 -14.82 5.91
CA ASP A 91 41.87 -14.70 5.78
C ASP A 91 42.43 -14.00 7.05
N PRO A 92 43.10 -14.74 7.95
CA PRO A 92 43.56 -14.18 9.23
C PRO A 92 44.58 -13.04 9.07
N ALA A 93 45.26 -12.94 7.91
CA ALA A 93 46.24 -11.88 7.65
C ALA A 93 45.60 -10.54 7.20
N LYS A 94 44.29 -10.54 6.88
CA LYS A 94 43.56 -9.38 6.35
C LYS A 94 42.45 -8.88 7.27
N VAL A 95 42.38 -9.39 8.50
CA VAL A 95 41.36 -8.97 9.47
C VAL A 95 41.67 -7.53 9.88
N SER A 96 40.89 -6.59 9.33
CA SER A 96 40.90 -5.19 9.73
C SER A 96 40.46 -5.04 11.19
N THR A 97 41.00 -4.07 11.91
CA THR A 97 40.50 -3.66 13.23
C THR A 97 39.65 -2.40 13.05
N GLY A 98 38.39 -2.60 12.67
CA GLY A 98 37.42 -1.50 12.52
C GLY A 98 36.54 -1.33 13.77
N PRO A 99 36.04 -0.11 14.06
CA PRO A 99 35.08 0.10 15.13
C PRO A 99 33.78 -0.71 14.88
N LEU A 100 33.15 -1.16 15.96
CA LEU A 100 31.88 -1.89 15.94
C LEU A 100 30.82 -1.13 15.12
N LYS A 101 30.39 -1.68 13.99
CA LYS A 101 29.29 -1.12 13.19
C LYS A 101 28.03 -1.95 13.44
N THR A 102 27.11 -1.42 14.23
CA THR A 102 25.71 -1.87 14.24
C THR A 102 25.02 -1.27 13.02
N ALA A 103 24.61 -2.05 12.03
CA ALA A 103 23.59 -1.55 11.11
C ALA A 103 22.23 -1.66 11.78
N SER A 104 21.87 -0.60 12.47
CA SER A 104 20.49 -0.17 12.51
C SER A 104 20.21 0.57 11.22
N ILE A 105 19.09 0.27 10.54
CA ILE A 105 18.45 1.33 9.75
C ILE A 105 18.03 2.36 10.81
N ASP A 106 18.70 3.50 10.86
CA ASP A 106 18.29 4.59 11.74
C ASP A 106 17.00 5.19 11.18
N LEU A 107 15.87 4.60 11.58
CA LEU A 107 14.54 5.11 11.25
C LEU A 107 14.16 6.34 12.09
N GLY A 108 15.06 6.77 12.98
CA GLY A 108 14.84 7.82 13.96
C GLY A 108 13.80 7.43 15.01
N GLN A 109 13.75 8.19 16.11
CA GLN A 109 12.59 8.14 16.99
C GLN A 109 11.40 8.81 16.32
N VAL A 110 10.26 8.12 16.29
CA VAL A 110 8.98 8.72 15.93
C VAL A 110 8.19 9.00 17.21
N LYS A 111 7.49 10.14 17.25
CA LYS A 111 6.56 10.46 18.33
C LYS A 111 5.26 10.96 17.68
N PRO A 112 4.12 10.29 17.89
CA PRO A 112 2.85 10.84 17.44
C PRO A 112 2.58 12.19 18.09
N GLY A 113 2.02 13.12 17.31
CA GLY A 113 1.37 14.30 17.88
C GLY A 113 0.08 13.94 18.63
N PRO A 114 -0.60 14.94 19.25
CA PRO A 114 -1.90 14.71 19.87
C PRO A 114 -2.94 14.29 18.84
N ARG A 115 -3.87 13.40 19.22
CA ARG A 115 -4.98 12.98 18.35
C ARG A 115 -5.81 14.18 17.93
N LEU A 116 -5.97 14.35 16.63
CA LEU A 116 -6.79 15.41 16.04
C LEU A 116 -8.27 15.03 16.12
N GLY A 117 -9.08 15.92 16.68
CA GLY A 117 -10.54 15.75 16.74
C GLY A 117 -11.22 15.82 15.36
N VAL A 118 -12.45 15.33 15.30
CA VAL A 118 -13.33 15.41 14.13
C VAL A 118 -14.21 16.66 14.25
N PRO A 119 -14.36 17.47 13.18
CA PRO A 119 -15.24 18.62 13.22
C PRO A 119 -16.71 18.19 13.15
N GLY A 120 -17.50 18.48 14.19
CA GLY A 120 -18.96 18.57 14.13
C GLY A 120 -19.72 17.37 13.53
N PRO A 121 -21.03 17.55 13.22
CA PRO A 121 -21.83 16.52 12.58
C PRO A 121 -21.54 16.40 11.08
N ILE A 122 -21.93 15.27 10.49
CA ILE A 122 -21.85 15.04 9.05
C ILE A 122 -22.71 16.08 8.29
N SER A 123 -22.10 16.78 7.33
CA SER A 123 -22.81 17.74 6.47
C SER A 123 -23.75 17.03 5.50
N ALA A 124 -24.93 17.60 5.24
CA ALA A 124 -25.83 17.08 4.22
C ALA A 124 -25.26 17.25 2.79
N THR A 125 -25.51 16.28 1.91
CA THR A 125 -25.12 16.34 0.49
C THR A 125 -26.25 15.79 -0.39
N LYS A 126 -26.25 16.18 -1.66
CA LYS A 126 -27.21 15.62 -2.63
C LYS A 126 -26.90 14.14 -2.91
N PRO A 127 -27.93 13.29 -3.13
CA PRO A 127 -27.73 11.94 -3.63
C PRO A 127 -27.06 11.94 -5.01
N LEU A 128 -26.36 10.86 -5.33
CA LEU A 128 -25.77 10.66 -6.66
C LEU A 128 -26.89 10.35 -7.67
N PRO A 129 -26.88 10.98 -8.85
CA PRO A 129 -27.85 10.66 -9.88
C PRO A 129 -27.60 9.26 -10.48
N PRO A 130 -28.61 8.61 -11.08
CA PRO A 130 -28.43 7.42 -11.87
C PRO A 130 -27.38 7.61 -12.97
N LEU A 131 -26.60 6.56 -13.25
CA LEU A 131 -25.53 6.57 -14.25
C LEU A 131 -24.43 7.62 -13.97
N ALA A 132 -24.24 8.05 -12.71
CA ALA A 132 -23.23 9.06 -12.37
C ALA A 132 -21.85 8.68 -12.92
N VAL A 133 -21.18 9.63 -13.57
CA VAL A 133 -19.85 9.45 -14.14
C VAL A 133 -18.81 10.05 -13.21
N MET A 134 -17.74 9.29 -12.93
CA MET A 134 -16.63 9.75 -12.09
C MET A 134 -15.34 8.95 -12.34
N GLY A 135 -14.20 9.54 -11.98
CA GLY A 135 -12.94 8.82 -11.88
C GLY A 135 -12.82 7.99 -10.60
N ILE A 136 -11.89 7.03 -10.57
CA ILE A 136 -11.65 6.19 -9.38
C ILE A 136 -10.80 6.90 -8.32
N GLY A 137 -9.94 7.85 -8.68
CA GLY A 137 -9.08 8.52 -7.71
C GLY A 137 -7.97 9.31 -8.41
N SER A 138 -6.84 8.64 -8.58
CA SER A 138 -5.60 9.21 -9.08
C SER A 138 -5.64 9.71 -10.53
N TRP A 139 -4.95 10.84 -10.78
CA TRP A 139 -4.85 11.51 -12.07
C TRP A 139 -3.37 11.76 -12.45
N PRO A 140 -2.96 11.79 -13.73
CA PRO A 140 -1.56 11.97 -14.10
C PRO A 140 -0.99 13.31 -13.59
N ARG A 141 0.17 13.25 -12.91
CA ARG A 141 0.84 14.43 -12.34
C ARG A 141 1.68 15.11 -13.43
N PRO A 142 1.67 16.45 -13.52
CA PRO A 142 2.58 17.17 -14.41
C PRO A 142 4.05 16.94 -14.04
N ALA A 143 4.94 16.95 -15.03
CA ALA A 143 6.37 16.73 -14.81
C ALA A 143 7.01 17.74 -13.83
N TRP A 144 6.57 19.00 -13.86
CA TRP A 144 7.04 20.02 -12.92
C TRP A 144 6.66 19.70 -11.46
N LEU A 145 5.50 19.07 -11.22
CA LEU A 145 5.11 18.67 -9.88
C LEU A 145 5.97 17.53 -9.37
N LEU A 146 6.25 16.53 -10.22
CA LEU A 146 7.13 15.41 -9.89
C LEU A 146 8.55 15.88 -9.55
N HIS A 147 9.05 16.89 -10.28
CA HIS A 147 10.33 17.51 -9.97
C HIS A 147 10.34 18.15 -8.57
N LEU A 148 9.32 18.95 -8.25
CA LEU A 148 9.20 19.61 -6.94
C LEU A 148 8.97 18.59 -5.80
N GLN A 149 8.26 17.49 -6.08
CA GLN A 149 8.11 16.37 -5.15
C GLN A 149 9.47 15.77 -4.80
N ALA A 150 10.30 15.49 -5.81
CA ALA A 150 11.65 14.99 -5.61
C ALA A 150 12.51 16.00 -4.82
N CYS A 151 12.45 17.29 -5.15
CA CYS A 151 13.17 18.33 -4.39
C CYS A 151 12.73 18.38 -2.93
N LYS A 152 11.42 18.29 -2.63
CA LYS A 152 10.89 18.26 -1.26
C LYS A 152 11.37 17.03 -0.48
N LEU A 153 11.37 15.86 -1.12
CA LEU A 153 11.83 14.62 -0.49
C LEU A 153 13.34 14.64 -0.20
N ASP A 154 14.13 15.22 -1.10
CA ASP A 154 15.59 15.29 -0.98
C ASP A 154 16.09 16.50 -0.15
N GLY A 155 15.19 17.39 0.31
CA GLY A 155 15.55 18.64 0.97
C GLY A 155 16.30 19.62 0.06
N ARG A 156 16.09 19.55 -1.25
CA ARG A 156 16.71 20.44 -2.26
C ARG A 156 15.87 21.71 -2.48
N PRO A 157 16.50 22.82 -2.91
CA PRO A 157 15.78 24.03 -3.31
C PRO A 157 14.67 23.74 -4.31
N GLY A 158 13.53 24.42 -4.15
CA GLY A 158 12.31 24.18 -4.92
C GLY A 158 11.26 23.38 -4.15
N GLY A 159 11.67 22.54 -3.19
CA GLY A 159 10.75 21.73 -2.38
C GLY A 159 9.75 22.57 -1.56
N GLU A 160 10.12 23.80 -1.22
CA GLU A 160 9.27 24.78 -0.53
C GLU A 160 8.03 25.19 -1.33
N TYR A 161 8.09 25.10 -2.68
CA TYR A 161 6.95 25.42 -3.56
C TYR A 161 6.05 24.22 -3.83
N PHE A 162 6.35 23.03 -3.30
CA PHE A 162 5.59 21.82 -3.62
C PHE A 162 4.10 21.93 -3.26
N ASP A 163 3.76 22.51 -2.10
CA ASP A 163 2.35 22.56 -1.67
C ASP A 163 1.53 23.56 -2.52
N GLU A 164 2.15 24.65 -2.98
CA GLU A 164 1.56 25.57 -3.97
C GLU A 164 1.37 24.88 -5.33
N ALA A 165 2.42 24.20 -5.79
CA ALA A 165 2.42 23.41 -7.02
C ALA A 165 1.35 22.30 -7.01
N VAL A 166 1.09 21.65 -5.87
CA VAL A 166 -0.01 20.68 -5.74
C VAL A 166 -1.36 21.35 -6.02
N MET A 167 -1.59 22.57 -5.53
CA MET A 167 -2.85 23.30 -5.79
C MET A 167 -3.03 23.60 -7.28
N ASP A 168 -1.99 24.03 -7.98
CA ASP A 168 -2.04 24.28 -9.43
C ASP A 168 -2.32 23.01 -10.23
N ALA A 169 -1.71 21.89 -9.84
CA ALA A 169 -1.95 20.62 -10.49
C ALA A 169 -3.37 20.12 -10.22
N THR A 170 -3.90 20.34 -9.00
CA THR A 170 -5.30 20.05 -8.68
C THR A 170 -6.25 20.89 -9.53
N ARG A 171 -5.98 22.19 -9.75
CA ARG A 171 -6.79 23.03 -10.64
C ARG A 171 -6.86 22.46 -12.06
N LEU A 172 -5.72 22.03 -12.60
CA LEU A 172 -5.66 21.41 -13.94
C LEU A 172 -6.45 20.08 -13.97
N SER A 173 -6.26 19.21 -12.97
CA SER A 173 -6.96 17.93 -12.89
C SER A 173 -8.48 18.10 -12.77
N VAL A 174 -8.93 19.00 -11.89
CA VAL A 174 -10.35 19.32 -11.72
C VAL A 174 -10.91 19.92 -13.01
N GLY A 175 -10.22 20.86 -13.64
CA GLY A 175 -10.63 21.45 -14.91
C GLY A 175 -10.80 20.42 -16.03
N CYS A 176 -9.89 19.44 -16.14
CA CYS A 176 -10.02 18.34 -17.09
C CYS A 176 -11.26 17.48 -16.81
N GLN A 177 -11.52 17.14 -15.54
CA GLN A 177 -12.66 16.33 -15.16
C GLN A 177 -13.99 17.06 -15.41
N GLU A 178 -14.10 18.34 -15.03
CA GLU A 178 -15.29 19.16 -15.29
C GLU A 178 -15.52 19.35 -16.80
N ALA A 179 -14.46 19.58 -17.58
CA ALA A 179 -14.54 19.66 -19.04
C ALA A 179 -14.96 18.33 -19.69
N ALA A 180 -14.66 17.19 -19.06
CA ALA A 180 -15.17 15.89 -19.49
C ALA A 180 -16.68 15.73 -19.21
N GLY A 181 -17.25 16.53 -18.30
CA GLY A 181 -18.67 16.49 -17.95
C GLY A 181 -19.02 15.40 -16.94
N VAL A 182 -18.11 15.10 -16.00
CA VAL A 182 -18.36 14.14 -14.91
C VAL A 182 -19.35 14.69 -13.88
N ASP A 183 -20.05 13.80 -13.17
CA ASP A 183 -20.97 14.17 -12.09
C ASP A 183 -20.23 14.34 -10.74
N LEU A 184 -19.06 13.71 -10.59
CA LEU A 184 -18.18 13.84 -9.42
C LEU A 184 -16.72 13.96 -9.84
N ILE A 185 -15.99 14.82 -9.14
CA ILE A 185 -14.55 15.02 -9.31
C ILE A 185 -13.77 14.43 -8.13
N THR A 186 -12.49 14.17 -8.35
CA THR A 186 -11.48 13.99 -7.30
C THR A 186 -10.47 15.13 -7.38
N ASP A 187 -9.62 15.32 -6.36
CA ASP A 187 -8.48 16.25 -6.45
C ASP A 187 -7.35 15.72 -7.37
N GLY A 188 -7.54 14.53 -7.96
CA GLY A 188 -6.57 13.82 -8.77
C GLY A 188 -5.42 13.21 -7.97
N GLU A 189 -5.50 13.21 -6.64
CA GLU A 189 -4.48 12.75 -5.70
C GLU A 189 -3.12 13.42 -5.93
N GLN A 190 -3.11 14.66 -6.44
CA GLN A 190 -1.90 15.28 -7.02
C GLN A 190 -0.72 15.33 -6.04
N GLY A 191 -0.98 15.49 -4.74
CA GLY A 191 0.05 15.51 -3.69
C GLY A 191 0.53 14.14 -3.21
N ARG A 192 0.02 13.03 -3.75
CA ARG A 192 0.41 11.66 -3.36
C ARG A 192 1.50 11.11 -4.29
N GLU A 193 2.48 10.42 -3.72
CA GLU A 193 3.42 9.57 -4.48
C GLU A 193 2.72 8.29 -4.95
N ASN A 194 2.05 7.61 -4.02
CA ASN A 194 1.12 6.52 -4.28
C ASN A 194 0.07 6.44 -3.16
N TYR A 195 -0.97 5.65 -3.38
CA TYR A 195 -2.14 5.52 -2.49
C TYR A 195 -1.87 4.84 -1.14
N ALA A 196 -0.77 4.10 -0.97
CA ALA A 196 -0.46 3.43 0.30
C ALA A 196 0.54 4.26 1.12
N ALA A 197 1.63 4.71 0.48
CA ALA A 197 2.69 5.49 1.11
C ALA A 197 2.19 6.85 1.65
N PHE A 198 1.15 7.46 1.06
CA PHE A 198 0.70 8.77 1.55
C PHE A 198 0.18 8.70 2.99
N VAL A 199 -0.40 7.60 3.45
CA VAL A 199 -0.86 7.50 4.85
C VAL A 199 0.35 7.50 5.78
N GLY A 200 1.36 6.70 5.46
CA GLY A 200 2.62 6.66 6.22
C GLY A 200 3.41 7.98 6.18
N SER A 201 3.24 8.82 5.16
CA SER A 201 3.88 10.15 5.12
C SER A 201 3.14 11.23 5.91
N ARG A 202 1.88 10.99 6.29
CA ARG A 202 1.06 11.95 7.05
C ARG A 202 1.03 11.68 8.55
N LEU A 203 1.06 10.41 8.96
CA LEU A 203 1.02 10.02 10.36
C LEU A 203 2.40 10.21 11.01
N GLY A 204 2.47 10.95 12.12
CA GLY A 204 3.73 11.18 12.84
C GLY A 204 4.39 9.88 13.34
N SER A 205 3.59 8.84 13.55
CA SER A 205 4.00 7.48 13.96
C SER A 205 4.64 6.63 12.86
N CYS A 206 4.65 7.09 11.61
CA CYS A 206 5.11 6.31 10.48
C CYS A 206 6.36 6.90 9.82
N ARG A 207 7.09 6.06 9.08
CA ARG A 207 8.18 6.48 8.19
C ARG A 207 8.06 5.80 6.83
N LEU A 208 8.55 6.47 5.79
CA LEU A 208 8.67 5.90 4.46
C LEU A 208 10.08 5.34 4.27
N VAL A 209 10.17 4.04 4.02
CA VAL A 209 11.42 3.33 3.78
C VAL A 209 11.47 2.93 2.30
N PRO A 210 12.56 3.24 1.56
CA PRO A 210 12.72 2.72 0.20
C PRO A 210 12.60 1.20 0.19
N VAL A 211 11.86 0.65 -0.77
CA VAL A 211 11.67 -0.82 -0.86
C VAL A 211 13.01 -1.54 -1.03
N THR A 212 13.98 -0.91 -1.70
CA THR A 212 15.36 -1.40 -1.83
C THR A 212 16.04 -1.61 -0.49
N ASP A 213 15.71 -0.81 0.51
CA ASP A 213 16.30 -0.87 1.85
C ASP A 213 15.60 -1.93 2.72
N LEU A 214 14.45 -2.43 2.27
CA LEU A 214 13.75 -3.58 2.85
C LEU A 214 14.23 -4.92 2.28
N VAL A 215 14.87 -4.92 1.09
CA VAL A 215 15.42 -6.14 0.46
C VAL A 215 16.34 -6.93 1.41
N PRO A 216 17.21 -6.31 2.23
CA PRO A 216 18.02 -7.05 3.19
C PRO A 216 17.24 -7.62 4.39
N LEU A 217 16.03 -7.13 4.64
CA LEU A 217 15.20 -7.49 5.79
C LEU A 217 14.24 -8.65 5.52
N VAL A 218 14.11 -9.08 4.26
CA VAL A 218 13.27 -10.22 3.88
C VAL A 218 14.06 -11.54 3.87
N GLU A 219 13.36 -12.65 4.07
CA GLU A 219 13.97 -14.00 4.18
C GLU A 219 14.77 -14.43 2.95
N ASP A 220 14.33 -14.05 1.74
CA ASP A 220 15.06 -14.30 0.49
C ASP A 220 15.17 -13.02 -0.35
N PRO A 221 16.26 -12.23 -0.16
CA PRO A 221 16.50 -10.99 -0.88
C PRO A 221 16.60 -11.16 -2.42
N VAL A 222 17.09 -12.31 -2.89
CA VAL A 222 17.27 -12.58 -4.32
C VAL A 222 15.94 -12.87 -4.97
N GLN A 223 15.13 -13.71 -4.32
CA GLN A 223 13.77 -14.01 -4.78
C GLN A 223 12.89 -12.77 -4.71
N PHE A 224 12.97 -11.99 -3.62
CA PHE A 224 12.21 -10.76 -3.48
C PHE A 224 12.56 -9.74 -4.57
N LYS A 225 13.85 -9.55 -4.90
CA LYS A 225 14.24 -8.70 -6.03
C LYS A 225 13.69 -9.21 -7.37
N LYS A 226 13.76 -10.52 -7.62
CA LYS A 226 13.15 -11.13 -8.82
C LYS A 226 11.64 -10.91 -8.88
N GLU A 227 10.95 -10.95 -7.75
CA GLU A 227 9.51 -10.68 -7.66
C GLU A 227 9.20 -9.21 -7.94
N LEU A 228 9.98 -8.27 -7.39
CA LEU A 228 9.83 -6.85 -7.70
C LEU A 228 10.04 -6.57 -9.19
N ASP A 229 11.06 -7.17 -9.79
CA ASP A 229 11.37 -7.04 -11.22
C ASP A 229 10.24 -7.67 -12.07
N ALA A 230 9.77 -8.86 -11.71
CA ALA A 230 8.69 -9.56 -12.42
C ALA A 230 7.33 -8.85 -12.29
N LEU A 231 7.10 -8.16 -11.18
CA LEU A 231 5.92 -7.36 -10.94
C LEU A 231 6.02 -5.95 -11.55
N ASP A 232 7.09 -5.58 -12.24
CA ASP A 232 7.23 -4.25 -12.85
C ASP A 232 6.98 -3.11 -11.83
N VAL A 233 7.56 -3.25 -10.63
CA VAL A 233 7.39 -2.26 -9.56
C VAL A 233 8.10 -0.96 -9.92
N PRO A 234 7.42 0.20 -9.86
CA PRO A 234 8.04 1.48 -10.20
C PRO A 234 9.31 1.77 -9.36
N PRO A 235 10.42 2.21 -9.98
CA PRO A 235 11.63 2.59 -9.26
C PRO A 235 11.38 3.70 -8.25
N GLY A 236 12.09 3.65 -7.12
CA GLY A 236 11.97 4.64 -6.05
C GLY A 236 10.73 4.49 -5.17
N THR A 237 9.90 3.46 -5.37
CA THR A 237 8.76 3.15 -4.50
C THR A 237 9.20 3.04 -3.04
N ARG A 238 8.50 3.76 -2.17
CA ARG A 238 8.69 3.71 -0.71
C ARG A 238 7.54 2.99 -0.04
N HIS A 239 7.88 2.16 0.94
CA HIS A 239 6.96 1.42 1.77
C HIS A 239 6.79 2.10 3.14
N PRO A 240 5.56 2.32 3.60
CA PRO A 240 5.31 2.94 4.89
C PRO A 240 5.45 1.92 6.03
N VAL A 241 6.11 2.29 7.13
CA VAL A 241 6.28 1.45 8.31
C VAL A 241 5.74 2.19 9.54
N ALA A 242 4.93 1.51 10.35
CA ALA A 242 4.47 2.00 11.65
C ALA A 242 5.54 1.73 12.72
N LEU A 243 6.04 2.79 13.36
CA LEU A 243 7.16 2.72 14.32
C LEU A 243 6.76 3.18 15.74
N ALA A 244 5.49 3.51 15.94
CA ALA A 244 4.85 3.83 17.21
C ALA A 244 3.34 3.58 17.10
N PRO A 245 2.58 3.63 18.20
CA PRO A 245 1.11 3.62 18.16
C PRO A 245 0.57 4.65 17.15
N LEU A 246 -0.32 4.21 16.27
CA LEU A 246 -0.93 5.05 15.25
C LEU A 246 -1.92 6.00 15.89
N VAL A 247 -1.69 7.29 15.65
CA VAL A 247 -2.59 8.36 16.04
C VAL A 247 -2.79 9.25 14.84
N ARG A 248 -4.05 9.61 14.56
CA ARG A 248 -4.36 10.64 13.56
C ARG A 248 -4.01 12.02 14.12
N ASP A 249 -2.72 12.34 14.11
CA ASP A 249 -2.17 13.61 14.60
C ASP A 249 -2.22 14.73 13.53
N ARG A 250 -2.50 14.34 12.28
CA ARG A 250 -2.75 15.23 11.14
C ARG A 250 -3.88 14.67 10.30
N VAL A 251 -4.55 15.54 9.55
CA VAL A 251 -5.51 15.08 8.53
C VAL A 251 -4.77 14.32 7.42
N LEU A 252 -5.42 13.30 6.86
CA LEU A 252 -4.87 12.51 5.75
C LEU A 252 -5.23 13.15 4.40
N ALA A 253 -6.51 13.08 4.03
CA ALA A 253 -7.09 13.48 2.76
C ALA A 253 -8.05 14.69 2.89
N VAL A 254 -8.33 15.22 4.08
CA VAL A 254 -9.17 16.42 4.21
C VAL A 254 -8.61 17.61 3.41
N GLU A 255 -7.29 17.80 3.37
CA GLU A 255 -6.70 18.85 2.52
C GLU A 255 -6.92 18.62 1.02
N GLU A 256 -7.03 17.37 0.58
CA GLU A 256 -7.37 17.02 -0.81
C GLU A 256 -8.81 17.44 -1.12
N LEU A 257 -9.75 17.17 -0.21
CA LEU A 257 -11.13 17.64 -0.31
C LEU A 257 -11.20 19.17 -0.40
N ARG A 258 -10.49 19.87 0.50
CA ARG A 258 -10.47 21.35 0.54
C ARG A 258 -9.92 21.94 -0.76
N ARG A 259 -8.81 21.40 -1.29
CA ARG A 259 -8.25 21.85 -2.57
C ARG A 259 -9.20 21.62 -3.73
N ALA A 260 -9.81 20.43 -3.85
CA ALA A 260 -10.77 20.14 -4.91
C ALA A 260 -11.99 21.09 -4.85
N LYS A 261 -12.55 21.32 -3.65
CA LYS A 261 -13.66 22.27 -3.44
C LYS A 261 -13.28 23.72 -3.74
N ALA A 262 -12.01 24.09 -3.54
CA ALA A 262 -11.53 25.42 -3.90
C ALA A 262 -11.37 25.61 -5.42
N CYS A 263 -11.33 24.54 -6.21
CA CYS A 263 -11.19 24.59 -7.67
C CYS A 263 -12.52 24.67 -8.42
N GLY A 264 -13.63 24.17 -7.86
CA GLY A 264 -14.89 24.04 -8.57
C GLY A 264 -16.10 23.76 -7.67
N LYS A 265 -17.28 23.66 -8.28
CA LYS A 265 -18.55 23.39 -7.57
C LYS A 265 -19.02 21.94 -7.69
N THR A 266 -18.35 21.15 -8.53
CA THR A 266 -18.72 19.76 -8.76
C THR A 266 -18.51 18.95 -7.46
N PRO A 267 -19.47 18.09 -7.06
CA PRO A 267 -19.33 17.30 -5.84
C PRO A 267 -18.05 16.46 -5.84
N VAL A 268 -17.36 16.42 -4.69
CA VAL A 268 -16.04 15.79 -4.58
C VAL A 268 -16.14 14.40 -3.98
N LYS A 269 -15.51 13.43 -4.63
CA LYS A 269 -15.22 12.09 -4.09
C LYS A 269 -13.77 12.03 -3.61
N ILE A 270 -13.55 11.41 -2.44
CA ILE A 270 -12.21 11.17 -1.90
C ILE A 270 -11.97 9.66 -1.78
N ALA A 271 -10.81 9.19 -2.23
CA ALA A 271 -10.38 7.80 -2.10
C ALA A 271 -9.36 7.68 -0.96
N LEU A 272 -9.59 6.75 -0.05
CA LEU A 272 -8.70 6.37 1.03
C LEU A 272 -8.31 4.90 0.86
N PRO A 273 -7.08 4.49 1.20
CA PRO A 273 -6.74 3.08 1.28
C PRO A 273 -7.58 2.46 2.41
N GLY A 274 -8.08 1.25 2.15
CA GLY A 274 -8.92 0.54 3.10
C GLY A 274 -8.15 0.05 4.33
N PRO A 275 -8.86 -0.24 5.44
CA PRO A 275 -8.22 -0.65 6.68
C PRO A 275 -7.49 -1.99 6.54
N TYR A 276 -7.98 -2.92 5.71
CA TYR A 276 -7.33 -4.22 5.54
C TYR A 276 -6.02 -4.08 4.77
N LEU A 277 -6.04 -3.36 3.63
CA LEU A 277 -4.83 -2.94 2.93
C LEU A 277 -3.82 -2.29 3.89
N LEU A 278 -4.21 -1.25 4.62
CA LEU A 278 -3.30 -0.55 5.52
C LEU A 278 -2.74 -1.44 6.63
N SER A 279 -3.53 -2.38 7.16
CA SER A 279 -3.03 -3.33 8.16
C SER A 279 -1.91 -4.23 7.61
N ARG A 280 -1.93 -4.54 6.30
CA ARG A 280 -0.89 -5.34 5.64
C ARG A 280 0.30 -4.52 5.14
N THR A 281 0.06 -3.27 4.76
CA THR A 281 1.10 -2.37 4.26
C THR A 281 1.91 -1.74 5.40
N LEU A 282 1.28 -1.36 6.52
CA LEU A 282 1.98 -0.68 7.61
C LEU A 282 2.67 -1.64 8.59
N PHE A 283 2.29 -2.92 8.57
CA PHE A 283 2.85 -3.95 9.44
C PHE A 283 4.06 -4.60 8.78
N LEU A 284 5.22 -4.47 9.42
CA LEU A 284 6.44 -5.18 9.06
C LEU A 284 6.96 -5.92 10.29
N ASP A 285 6.89 -7.25 10.29
CA ASP A 285 7.16 -8.12 11.44
C ASP A 285 8.42 -7.70 12.22
N CYS A 286 9.54 -7.52 11.52
CA CYS A 286 10.83 -7.20 12.13
C CYS A 286 10.94 -5.81 12.78
N LEU A 287 10.01 -4.89 12.52
CA LEU A 287 10.03 -3.52 13.05
C LEU A 287 8.79 -3.19 13.91
N ALA A 288 7.66 -3.84 13.64
CA ALA A 288 6.37 -3.53 14.23
C ALA A 288 6.21 -4.13 15.63
N GLU A 289 6.75 -5.33 15.91
CA GLU A 289 6.54 -6.08 17.16
C GLU A 289 6.80 -5.26 18.44
N LYS A 290 7.74 -4.31 18.38
CA LYS A 290 8.08 -3.44 19.51
C LYS A 290 6.89 -2.60 20.01
N HIS A 291 6.00 -2.20 19.11
CA HIS A 291 4.86 -1.32 19.40
C HIS A 291 3.50 -1.95 19.06
N HIS A 292 3.50 -2.92 18.16
CA HIS A 292 2.34 -3.60 17.61
C HIS A 292 2.58 -5.09 17.71
N PRO A 293 2.13 -5.76 18.78
CA PRO A 293 2.44 -7.17 19.00
C PRO A 293 1.84 -8.08 17.92
N THR A 294 0.78 -7.64 17.23
CA THR A 294 0.17 -8.35 16.11
C THR A 294 -0.33 -7.39 15.04
N ARG A 295 -0.51 -7.90 13.81
CA ARG A 295 -1.17 -7.16 12.72
C ARG A 295 -2.58 -6.74 13.09
N GLU A 296 -3.31 -7.59 13.81
CA GLU A 296 -4.67 -7.30 14.28
C GLU A 296 -4.69 -6.13 15.29
N ALA A 297 -3.68 -6.02 16.15
CA ALA A 297 -3.54 -4.87 17.06
C ALA A 297 -3.32 -3.56 16.28
N LEU A 298 -2.42 -3.57 15.29
CA LEU A 298 -2.23 -2.42 14.40
C LEU A 298 -3.52 -2.08 13.62
N ALA A 299 -4.26 -3.11 13.18
CA ALA A 299 -5.49 -2.93 12.42
C ALA A 299 -6.57 -2.19 13.19
N GLU A 300 -6.68 -2.40 14.51
CA GLU A 300 -7.60 -1.64 15.37
C GLU A 300 -7.23 -0.16 15.47
N GLU A 301 -5.94 0.17 15.46
CA GLU A 301 -5.51 1.57 15.45
C GLU A 301 -5.74 2.22 14.07
N VAL A 302 -5.49 1.48 12.97
CA VAL A 302 -5.84 1.89 11.61
C VAL A 302 -7.35 2.20 11.51
N VAL A 303 -8.20 1.37 12.13
CA VAL A 303 -9.65 1.59 12.18
C VAL A 303 -9.96 2.96 12.80
N GLN A 304 -9.33 3.30 13.92
CA GLN A 304 -9.56 4.59 14.59
C GLN A 304 -9.12 5.76 13.73
N VAL A 305 -7.93 5.67 13.11
CA VAL A 305 -7.39 6.71 12.23
C VAL A 305 -8.32 6.96 11.04
N LEU A 306 -8.70 5.90 10.33
CA LEU A 306 -9.57 6.02 9.15
C LEU A 306 -10.97 6.49 9.51
N ARG A 307 -11.53 6.01 10.63
CA ARG A 307 -12.86 6.43 11.08
C ARG A 307 -12.92 7.92 11.36
N ASP A 308 -11.94 8.47 12.07
CA ASP A 308 -11.86 9.91 12.32
C ASP A 308 -11.73 10.69 11.01
N GLU A 309 -10.90 10.20 10.08
CA GLU A 309 -10.71 10.85 8.77
C GLU A 309 -11.99 10.84 7.92
N ILE A 310 -12.70 9.72 7.85
CA ILE A 310 -13.95 9.60 7.08
C ILE A 310 -15.01 10.53 7.67
N LEU A 311 -15.16 10.56 9.00
CA LEU A 311 -16.09 11.47 9.66
C LEU A 311 -15.75 12.93 9.34
N HIS A 312 -14.47 13.30 9.36
CA HIS A 312 -14.00 14.64 9.03
C HIS A 312 -14.34 14.99 7.57
N LEU A 313 -14.04 14.10 6.62
CA LEU A 313 -14.38 14.26 5.21
C LEU A 313 -15.89 14.43 4.99
N LEU A 314 -16.71 13.62 5.66
CA LEU A 314 -18.17 13.68 5.56
C LEU A 314 -18.73 14.97 6.19
N ALA A 315 -18.17 15.42 7.31
CA ALA A 315 -18.49 16.69 7.96
C ALA A 315 -18.12 17.89 7.09
N GLU A 316 -17.04 17.83 6.32
CA GLU A 316 -16.65 18.88 5.36
C GLU A 316 -17.37 18.75 4.00
N GLY A 317 -18.27 17.79 3.85
CA GLY A 317 -19.16 17.68 2.69
C GLY A 317 -18.59 16.91 1.51
N ALA A 318 -17.66 15.97 1.72
CA ALA A 318 -17.29 15.00 0.69
C ALA A 318 -18.53 14.22 0.21
N ALA A 319 -18.86 14.27 -1.07
CA ALA A 319 -20.08 13.63 -1.59
C ALA A 319 -20.03 12.11 -1.45
N LEU A 320 -18.83 11.53 -1.58
CA LEU A 320 -18.57 10.11 -1.43
C LEU A 320 -17.15 9.90 -0.89
N VAL A 321 -17.00 9.01 0.08
CA VAL A 321 -15.68 8.55 0.56
C VAL A 321 -15.53 7.08 0.15
N GLN A 322 -14.48 6.78 -0.60
CA GLN A 322 -14.18 5.45 -1.11
C GLN A 322 -13.04 4.83 -0.30
N LEU A 323 -13.16 3.53 0.01
CA LEU A 323 -12.10 2.70 0.56
C LEU A 323 -11.54 1.80 -0.54
N ASP A 324 -10.22 1.82 -0.73
CA ASP A 324 -9.53 1.05 -1.76
C ASP A 324 -8.94 -0.22 -1.15
N GLU A 325 -9.44 -1.39 -1.59
CA GLU A 325 -9.01 -2.70 -1.10
C GLU A 325 -8.56 -3.62 -2.26
N PRO A 326 -7.60 -3.19 -3.11
CA PRO A 326 -7.10 -4.00 -4.22
C PRO A 326 -6.46 -5.32 -3.75
N VAL A 327 -5.99 -5.36 -2.50
CA VAL A 327 -5.35 -6.52 -1.87
C VAL A 327 -6.29 -7.72 -1.71
N LEU A 328 -7.61 -7.53 -1.72
CA LEU A 328 -8.57 -8.65 -1.66
C LEU A 328 -8.45 -9.56 -2.88
N SER A 329 -8.22 -8.98 -4.06
CA SER A 329 -8.00 -9.75 -5.28
C SER A 329 -6.76 -10.61 -5.15
N GLU A 330 -5.71 -10.13 -4.49
CA GLU A 330 -4.51 -10.91 -4.21
C GLU A 330 -4.76 -12.07 -3.25
N VAL A 331 -5.62 -11.86 -2.23
CA VAL A 331 -6.02 -12.93 -1.30
C VAL A 331 -6.67 -14.11 -2.05
N VAL A 332 -7.50 -13.85 -3.06
CA VAL A 332 -8.24 -14.91 -3.77
C VAL A 332 -7.57 -15.41 -5.05
N PHE A 333 -6.81 -14.58 -5.77
CA PHE A 333 -6.18 -14.93 -7.05
C PHE A 333 -4.66 -15.06 -6.98
N GLY A 334 -4.02 -14.51 -5.95
CA GLY A 334 -2.57 -14.57 -5.80
C GLY A 334 -2.10 -16.00 -5.51
N GLN A 335 -1.05 -16.45 -6.20
CA GLN A 335 -0.45 -17.75 -5.92
C GLN A 335 0.31 -17.69 -4.58
N ALA A 336 0.00 -18.60 -3.67
CA ALA A 336 0.71 -18.75 -2.40
C ALA A 336 2.10 -19.36 -2.64
N ARG A 337 3.08 -18.56 -3.08
CA ARG A 337 4.49 -18.93 -2.96
C ARG A 337 5.10 -18.07 -1.86
N GLY A 338 5.23 -18.63 -0.65
CA GLY A 338 5.91 -17.99 0.48
C GLY A 338 5.08 -17.02 1.33
N GLY A 339 3.74 -16.98 1.19
CA GLY A 339 2.84 -16.26 2.12
C GLY A 339 2.91 -14.71 2.10
N ARG A 340 3.93 -14.13 1.48
CA ARG A 340 4.12 -12.67 1.30
C ARG A 340 3.87 -12.29 -0.15
N SER A 341 3.33 -11.10 -0.38
CA SER A 341 3.04 -10.56 -1.72
C SER A 341 3.31 -9.08 -1.69
N PHE A 342 4.10 -8.58 -2.65
CA PHE A 342 4.36 -7.15 -2.82
C PHE A 342 3.19 -6.41 -3.49
N MET A 343 2.09 -7.08 -3.82
CA MET A 343 0.96 -6.40 -4.45
C MET A 343 0.44 -5.30 -3.52
N CYS A 344 0.43 -4.08 -4.03
CA CYS A 344 -0.01 -2.90 -3.27
C CYS A 344 0.91 -2.51 -2.10
N GLY A 345 2.15 -2.97 -2.10
CA GLY A 345 3.11 -2.70 -1.04
C GLY A 345 2.77 -3.38 0.28
N ALA A 346 1.95 -4.43 0.30
CA ALA A 346 1.87 -5.32 1.45
C ALA A 346 3.16 -6.14 1.57
N LEU A 347 3.58 -6.48 2.79
CA LEU A 347 4.70 -7.39 3.02
C LEU A 347 4.37 -8.48 4.05
N ALA A 348 3.30 -8.30 4.83
CA ALA A 348 2.88 -9.22 5.87
C ALA A 348 2.40 -10.57 5.31
N GLU A 349 2.75 -11.62 6.06
CA GLU A 349 2.27 -12.98 5.86
C GLU A 349 0.73 -13.03 5.87
N ARG A 350 0.16 -13.79 4.93
CA ARG A 350 -1.28 -14.01 4.83
C ARG A 350 -1.65 -15.40 5.36
N LYS A 351 -2.74 -15.46 6.12
CA LYS A 351 -3.44 -16.70 6.49
C LYS A 351 -4.23 -17.23 5.28
N ASP A 352 -5.07 -18.24 5.50
CA ASP A 352 -5.97 -18.72 4.47
C ASP A 352 -6.96 -17.62 4.00
N PRO A 353 -7.47 -17.71 2.75
CA PRO A 353 -8.34 -16.69 2.20
C PRO A 353 -9.61 -16.43 3.02
N GLU A 354 -10.21 -17.44 3.65
CA GLU A 354 -11.44 -17.26 4.42
C GLU A 354 -11.18 -16.40 5.66
N THR A 355 -10.10 -16.69 6.39
CA THR A 355 -9.68 -15.91 7.55
C THR A 355 -9.34 -14.46 7.19
N GLU A 356 -8.60 -14.23 6.11
CA GLU A 356 -8.23 -12.88 5.67
C GLU A 356 -9.44 -12.06 5.22
N LEU A 357 -10.36 -12.67 4.47
CA LEU A 357 -11.60 -12.02 4.06
C LEU A 357 -12.51 -11.72 5.26
N ALA A 358 -12.56 -12.60 6.26
CA ALA A 358 -13.29 -12.35 7.50
C ALA A 358 -12.71 -11.16 8.28
N LEU A 359 -11.39 -11.06 8.37
CA LEU A 359 -10.71 -9.91 8.98
C LEU A 359 -11.01 -8.62 8.21
N ALA A 360 -10.91 -8.64 6.88
CA ALA A 360 -11.23 -7.48 6.06
C ALA A 360 -12.67 -6.97 6.30
N LEU A 361 -13.64 -7.89 6.30
CA LEU A 361 -15.04 -7.56 6.57
C LEU A 361 -15.24 -6.98 7.98
N TYR A 362 -14.58 -7.56 8.98
CA TYR A 362 -14.60 -7.06 10.35
C TYR A 362 -14.11 -5.61 10.42
N LEU A 363 -12.95 -5.33 9.82
CA LEU A 363 -12.36 -3.99 9.82
C LEU A 363 -13.24 -2.97 9.10
N TRP A 364 -13.85 -3.33 7.96
CA TRP A 364 -14.79 -2.43 7.27
C TRP A 364 -16.00 -2.10 8.11
N LYS A 365 -16.59 -3.11 8.78
CA LYS A 365 -17.75 -2.89 9.66
C LYS A 365 -17.40 -1.92 10.79
N LYS A 366 -16.21 -2.05 11.38
CA LYS A 366 -15.72 -1.14 12.43
C LYS A 366 -15.49 0.29 11.92
N VAL A 367 -14.77 0.44 10.80
CA VAL A 367 -14.49 1.78 10.23
C VAL A 367 -15.78 2.51 9.88
N THR A 368 -16.76 1.80 9.32
CA THR A 368 -17.99 2.39 8.76
C THR A 368 -19.19 2.41 9.69
N GLU A 369 -19.05 1.91 10.93
CA GLU A 369 -20.15 1.80 11.89
C GLU A 369 -20.89 3.14 12.09
N GLY A 370 -22.21 3.17 11.98
CA GLY A 370 -23.01 4.41 12.15
C GLY A 370 -22.80 5.49 11.09
N LEU A 371 -21.98 5.25 10.06
CA LEU A 371 -21.77 6.19 8.95
C LEU A 371 -22.84 6.00 7.85
N PRO A 372 -23.18 7.05 7.08
CA PRO A 372 -24.16 6.96 6.02
C PRO A 372 -23.63 6.11 4.84
N LYS A 373 -24.04 4.84 4.77
CA LYS A 373 -23.61 3.88 3.73
C LYS A 373 -23.73 4.46 2.31
N ALA A 374 -24.78 5.22 2.01
CA ALA A 374 -25.00 5.87 0.71
C ALA A 374 -23.89 6.87 0.30
N ARG A 375 -23.02 7.28 1.23
CA ARG A 375 -21.85 8.15 0.98
C ARG A 375 -20.53 7.42 1.15
N LEU A 376 -20.56 6.09 1.24
CA LEU A 376 -19.38 5.24 1.30
C LEU A 376 -19.31 4.33 0.07
N GLY A 377 -18.10 4.14 -0.44
CA GLY A 377 -17.81 3.21 -1.52
C GLY A 377 -16.65 2.29 -1.19
N LEU A 378 -16.60 1.13 -1.83
CA LEU A 378 -15.48 0.18 -1.78
C LEU A 378 -14.98 -0.05 -3.20
N HIS A 379 -13.70 0.16 -3.46
CA HIS A 379 -13.07 -0.15 -4.72
C HIS A 379 -12.20 -1.41 -4.60
N VAL A 380 -12.42 -2.35 -5.52
CA VAL A 380 -11.64 -3.59 -5.60
C VAL A 380 -11.24 -3.79 -7.06
N CYS A 381 -9.95 -3.79 -7.35
CA CYS A 381 -9.38 -4.05 -8.67
C CYS A 381 -8.34 -5.17 -8.61
N ARG A 382 -7.71 -5.47 -9.75
CA ARG A 382 -6.78 -6.58 -9.96
C ARG A 382 -5.36 -6.11 -10.29
N GLY A 383 -5.05 -4.85 -9.97
CA GLY A 383 -3.74 -4.27 -10.18
C GLY A 383 -3.72 -3.19 -11.26
N ASN A 384 -3.05 -2.08 -10.93
CA ASN A 384 -3.08 -0.87 -11.74
C ASN A 384 -1.77 -0.06 -11.61
N TRP A 385 -0.63 -0.72 -11.84
CA TRP A 385 0.71 -0.13 -11.77
C TRP A 385 1.49 -0.24 -13.09
N SER A 386 1.16 -1.21 -13.94
CA SER A 386 1.73 -1.39 -15.27
C SER A 386 0.66 -1.32 -16.37
N LYS A 387 1.10 -0.93 -17.56
CA LYS A 387 0.31 -1.01 -18.80
C LYS A 387 0.24 -2.44 -19.33
N ASP A 388 1.19 -3.29 -18.95
CA ASP A 388 1.16 -4.69 -19.30
C ASP A 388 0.04 -5.38 -18.50
N GLU A 389 -0.99 -5.85 -19.21
CA GLU A 389 -2.12 -6.53 -18.56
C GLU A 389 -1.74 -7.92 -18.04
N THR A 390 -0.63 -8.50 -18.49
CA THR A 390 -0.21 -9.85 -18.10
C THR A 390 0.36 -9.89 -16.69
N VAL A 391 0.79 -8.76 -16.13
CA VAL A 391 1.28 -8.67 -14.74
C VAL A 391 0.14 -8.47 -13.72
N ALA A 392 -1.06 -8.11 -14.18
CA ALA A 392 -2.23 -7.95 -13.34
C ALA A 392 -2.93 -9.29 -13.06
N LEU A 393 -3.66 -9.38 -11.94
CA LEU A 393 -4.40 -10.60 -11.58
C LEU A 393 -5.53 -10.88 -12.57
N ALA A 394 -5.80 -12.15 -12.85
CA ALA A 394 -6.90 -12.58 -13.70
C ALA A 394 -7.95 -13.37 -12.91
N GLY A 395 -9.23 -13.19 -13.26
CA GLY A 395 -10.34 -13.90 -12.62
C GLY A 395 -11.58 -13.04 -12.42
N ASP A 396 -12.76 -13.65 -12.46
CA ASP A 396 -14.04 -12.96 -12.21
C ASP A 396 -14.27 -12.66 -10.72
N TYR A 397 -15.30 -11.89 -10.37
CA TYR A 397 -15.58 -11.54 -8.97
C TYR A 397 -16.24 -12.63 -8.12
N ARG A 398 -16.58 -13.82 -8.67
CA ARG A 398 -17.31 -14.88 -7.93
C ARG A 398 -16.69 -15.21 -6.57
N PRO A 399 -15.35 -15.36 -6.43
CA PRO A 399 -14.74 -15.66 -5.13
C PRO A 399 -14.93 -14.57 -4.08
N LEU A 400 -15.18 -13.33 -4.51
CA LEU A 400 -15.37 -12.17 -3.63
C LEU A 400 -16.85 -11.83 -3.40
N LEU A 401 -17.80 -12.44 -4.11
CA LEU A 401 -19.23 -12.15 -3.92
C LEU A 401 -19.71 -12.35 -2.47
N PRO A 402 -19.31 -13.40 -1.73
CA PRO A 402 -19.76 -13.59 -0.35
C PRO A 402 -19.40 -12.43 0.59
N ILE A 403 -18.20 -11.87 0.44
CA ILE A 403 -17.75 -10.73 1.25
C ILE A 403 -18.31 -9.40 0.72
N LEU A 404 -18.33 -9.20 -0.61
CA LEU A 404 -18.83 -7.98 -1.25
C LEU A 404 -20.32 -7.76 -0.97
N SER A 405 -21.11 -8.84 -0.91
CA SER A 405 -22.54 -8.77 -0.56
C SER A 405 -22.78 -8.27 0.87
N GLN A 406 -21.78 -8.40 1.75
CA GLN A 406 -21.84 -7.96 3.15
C GLN A 406 -21.13 -6.62 3.39
N ALA A 407 -20.55 -6.01 2.35
CA ALA A 407 -19.78 -4.80 2.49
C ALA A 407 -20.66 -3.67 3.08
N PRO A 408 -20.22 -2.99 4.15
CA PRO A 408 -21.02 -1.99 4.86
C PRO A 408 -20.99 -0.61 4.15
N VAL A 409 -21.11 -0.60 2.83
CA VAL A 409 -21.06 0.58 1.96
C VAL A 409 -22.31 0.66 1.08
N GLY A 410 -22.48 1.76 0.35
CA GLY A 410 -23.60 1.95 -0.59
C GLY A 410 -23.21 1.79 -2.05
N THR A 411 -21.91 1.67 -2.35
CA THR A 411 -21.38 1.55 -3.71
C THR A 411 -20.19 0.61 -3.76
N LEU A 412 -20.14 -0.27 -4.75
CA LEU A 412 -18.95 -1.04 -5.12
C LEU A 412 -18.40 -0.51 -6.44
N PHE A 413 -17.09 -0.22 -6.51
CA PHE A 413 -16.37 0.18 -7.72
C PHE A 413 -15.50 -0.98 -8.22
N LEU A 414 -15.86 -1.55 -9.36
CA LEU A 414 -15.35 -2.85 -9.81
C LEU A 414 -14.75 -2.76 -11.22
N GLU A 415 -13.57 -3.34 -11.40
CA GLU A 415 -12.85 -3.48 -12.66
C GLU A 415 -13.51 -4.54 -13.55
N LEU A 416 -13.94 -4.15 -14.75
CA LEU A 416 -14.72 -4.99 -15.68
C LEU A 416 -14.50 -4.62 -17.16
N ALA A 417 -13.63 -3.67 -17.53
CA ALA A 417 -13.50 -3.22 -18.92
C ALA A 417 -12.74 -4.21 -19.80
N THR A 418 -12.05 -5.19 -19.20
CA THR A 418 -11.23 -6.17 -19.91
C THR A 418 -11.75 -7.60 -19.72
N PRO A 419 -11.55 -8.49 -20.72
CA PRO A 419 -11.86 -9.92 -20.54
C PRO A 419 -11.10 -10.58 -19.39
N ARG A 420 -9.88 -10.09 -19.07
CA ARG A 420 -9.06 -10.57 -17.93
C ARG A 420 -9.80 -10.43 -16.59
N ALA A 421 -10.58 -9.38 -16.44
CA ALA A 421 -11.34 -9.07 -15.23
C ALA A 421 -12.63 -9.90 -15.08
N GLY A 422 -12.97 -10.70 -16.08
CA GLY A 422 -14.18 -11.53 -16.10
C GLY A 422 -15.45 -10.77 -16.49
N GLU A 423 -16.57 -11.48 -16.43
CA GLU A 423 -17.86 -10.99 -16.92
C GLU A 423 -18.71 -10.38 -15.82
N MET A 424 -19.42 -9.28 -16.13
CA MET A 424 -20.24 -8.56 -15.15
C MET A 424 -21.51 -9.32 -14.73
N GLU A 425 -21.91 -10.37 -15.44
CA GLU A 425 -23.10 -11.18 -15.11
C GLU A 425 -23.05 -11.75 -13.69
N VAL A 426 -21.85 -12.08 -13.19
CA VAL A 426 -21.65 -12.62 -11.84
C VAL A 426 -22.11 -11.65 -10.74
N LEU A 427 -22.24 -10.36 -11.06
CA LEU A 427 -22.66 -9.33 -10.11
C LEU A 427 -24.19 -9.29 -9.90
N ARG A 428 -24.96 -10.11 -10.64
CA ARG A 428 -26.43 -10.19 -10.48
C ARG A 428 -26.85 -10.72 -9.12
N ASP A 429 -25.97 -11.48 -8.47
CA ASP A 429 -26.20 -12.05 -7.14
C ASP A 429 -25.96 -11.04 -6.00
N LEU A 430 -25.44 -9.85 -6.31
CA LEU A 430 -25.23 -8.81 -5.31
C LEU A 430 -26.55 -8.18 -4.84
N PRO A 431 -26.67 -7.81 -3.55
CA PRO A 431 -27.85 -7.15 -3.01
C PRO A 431 -28.25 -5.89 -3.78
N THR A 432 -29.56 -5.72 -4.01
CA THR A 432 -30.12 -4.57 -4.73
C THR A 432 -29.93 -3.23 -4.01
N SER A 433 -29.56 -3.26 -2.72
CA SER A 433 -29.20 -2.07 -1.94
C SER A 433 -27.84 -1.48 -2.31
N LEU A 434 -26.99 -2.20 -3.04
CA LEU A 434 -25.65 -1.75 -3.44
C LEU A 434 -25.66 -1.14 -4.84
N ARG A 435 -25.15 0.08 -4.98
CA ARG A 435 -24.82 0.64 -6.31
C ARG A 435 -23.56 0.00 -6.87
N LEU A 436 -23.47 -0.08 -8.19
CA LEU A 436 -22.35 -0.65 -8.92
C LEU A 436 -21.72 0.43 -9.81
N GLY A 437 -20.53 0.88 -9.43
CA GLY A 437 -19.61 1.59 -10.31
C GLY A 437 -18.87 0.61 -11.19
N LEU A 438 -19.29 0.53 -12.45
CA LEU A 438 -18.74 -0.43 -13.40
C LEU A 438 -17.57 0.20 -14.15
N GLY A 439 -16.42 -0.48 -14.08
CA GLY A 439 -15.27 -0.23 -14.92
C GLY A 439 -15.61 -0.53 -16.39
N LEU A 440 -15.65 0.52 -17.20
CA LEU A 440 -16.12 0.46 -18.59
C LEU A 440 -15.07 0.92 -19.61
N VAL A 441 -14.00 1.54 -19.13
CA VAL A 441 -12.83 1.95 -19.90
C VAL A 441 -11.58 1.55 -19.14
N ASN A 442 -10.59 1.06 -19.86
CA ASN A 442 -9.34 0.59 -19.32
C ASN A 442 -8.33 1.75 -19.26
N PRO A 443 -7.84 2.15 -18.07
CA PRO A 443 -6.86 3.23 -17.94
C PRO A 443 -5.49 2.87 -18.54
N LYS A 444 -5.20 1.59 -18.78
CA LYS A 444 -3.92 1.09 -19.32
C LYS A 444 -3.84 1.20 -20.85
N LEU A 445 -4.96 1.39 -21.54
CA LEU A 445 -4.99 1.53 -23.00
C LEU A 445 -4.65 2.95 -23.45
N ASP A 446 -3.66 3.06 -24.35
CA ASP A 446 -3.28 4.31 -25.01
C ASP A 446 -4.28 4.78 -26.07
N SER A 447 -5.28 3.96 -26.38
CA SER A 447 -6.38 4.30 -27.28
C SER A 447 -7.69 4.45 -26.51
N LEU A 448 -8.59 5.24 -27.09
CA LEU A 448 -9.95 5.38 -26.60
C LEU A 448 -10.76 4.15 -27.03
N GLU A 449 -11.59 3.64 -26.13
CA GLU A 449 -12.54 2.58 -26.41
C GLU A 449 -13.58 3.04 -27.43
N ARG A 450 -14.06 2.11 -28.27
CA ARG A 450 -15.13 2.41 -29.23
C ARG A 450 -16.42 2.70 -28.49
N GLU A 451 -17.04 3.85 -28.80
CA GLU A 451 -18.29 4.30 -28.17
C GLU A 451 -19.40 3.27 -28.26
N GLU A 452 -19.52 2.57 -29.39
CA GLU A 452 -20.56 1.56 -29.60
C GLU A 452 -20.37 0.36 -28.66
N MET A 453 -19.13 -0.02 -28.36
CA MET A 453 -18.83 -1.13 -27.44
C MET A 453 -19.16 -0.76 -26.00
N VAL A 454 -18.75 0.44 -25.58
CA VAL A 454 -19.03 0.92 -24.23
C VAL A 454 -20.54 1.12 -24.05
N THR A 455 -21.23 1.70 -25.03
CA THR A 455 -22.70 1.88 -25.00
C THR A 455 -23.43 0.55 -24.83
N LYS A 456 -23.09 -0.48 -25.63
CA LYS A 456 -23.67 -1.82 -25.48
C LYS A 456 -23.45 -2.41 -24.09
N ARG A 457 -22.26 -2.23 -23.50
CA ARG A 457 -22.00 -2.70 -22.13
C ARG A 457 -22.85 -1.95 -21.10
N VAL A 458 -23.03 -0.64 -21.25
CA VAL A 458 -23.91 0.15 -20.37
C VAL A 458 -25.37 -0.29 -20.50
N GLU A 459 -25.89 -0.46 -21.72
CA GLU A 459 -27.25 -0.94 -21.97
C GLU A 459 -27.47 -2.35 -21.38
N GLN A 460 -26.50 -3.25 -21.56
CA GLN A 460 -26.56 -4.59 -20.97
C GLN A 460 -26.56 -4.56 -19.45
N ALA A 461 -25.73 -3.70 -18.84
CA ALA A 461 -25.72 -3.50 -17.40
C ALA A 461 -27.07 -2.95 -16.91
N MET A 462 -27.64 -1.97 -17.61
CA MET A 462 -28.95 -1.40 -17.27
C MET A 462 -30.06 -2.46 -17.31
N ALA A 463 -30.04 -3.35 -18.31
CA ALA A 463 -31.00 -4.44 -18.42
C ALA A 463 -30.91 -5.43 -17.24
N TRP A 464 -29.73 -5.63 -16.66
CA TRP A 464 -29.52 -6.56 -15.54
C TRP A 464 -29.69 -5.94 -14.15
N PHE A 465 -29.28 -4.69 -13.98
CA PHE A 465 -29.13 -4.06 -12.66
C PHE A 465 -30.07 -2.88 -12.43
N GLY A 466 -30.68 -2.35 -13.49
CA GLY A 466 -31.48 -1.13 -13.47
C GLY A 466 -30.62 0.15 -13.45
N PRO A 467 -31.10 1.27 -14.03
CA PRO A 467 -30.33 2.51 -14.15
C PRO A 467 -30.01 3.16 -12.80
N GLU A 468 -30.94 3.10 -11.83
CA GLU A 468 -30.82 3.72 -10.50
C GLU A 468 -29.60 3.22 -9.72
N ARG A 469 -29.16 1.99 -10.02
CA ARG A 469 -28.11 1.31 -9.29
C ARG A 469 -26.73 1.47 -9.94
N LEU A 470 -26.65 2.01 -11.15
CA LEU A 470 -25.42 2.02 -11.94
C LEU A 470 -24.71 3.37 -11.89
N LEU A 471 -23.38 3.30 -11.81
CA LEU A 471 -22.46 4.41 -11.99
C LEU A 471 -21.41 3.99 -13.03
N LEU A 472 -20.91 4.94 -13.81
CA LEU A 472 -19.96 4.66 -14.89
C LEU A 472 -18.57 5.15 -14.50
N THR A 473 -17.59 4.26 -14.47
CA THR A 473 -16.22 4.58 -14.06
C THR A 473 -15.19 3.97 -15.02
N PRO A 474 -13.93 4.45 -15.01
CA PRO A 474 -12.82 3.62 -15.47
C PRO A 474 -12.62 2.42 -14.54
N ASP A 475 -11.87 1.43 -15.01
CA ASP A 475 -11.51 0.23 -14.23
C ASP A 475 -10.75 0.56 -12.93
N CYS A 476 -9.87 1.56 -12.98
CA CYS A 476 -9.09 2.02 -11.84
C CYS A 476 -8.61 3.47 -12.07
N GLY A 477 -7.71 3.99 -11.22
CA GLY A 477 -7.12 5.31 -11.39
C GLY A 477 -6.24 5.44 -12.63
N PHE A 478 -5.96 6.67 -13.07
CA PHE A 478 -5.14 6.90 -14.26
C PHE A 478 -3.63 7.02 -13.96
N ALA A 479 -3.25 7.17 -12.68
CA ALA A 479 -1.86 7.27 -12.26
C ALA A 479 -1.70 6.89 -10.76
N THR A 480 -1.83 5.59 -10.46
CA THR A 480 -1.69 5.05 -9.09
C THR A 480 -0.34 5.37 -8.46
N PHE A 481 0.72 5.35 -9.28
CA PHE A 481 2.07 5.75 -8.92
C PHE A 481 2.42 7.02 -9.68
N SER A 482 2.92 8.04 -8.97
CA SER A 482 3.14 9.37 -9.54
C SER A 482 4.17 9.37 -10.67
N THR A 483 5.19 8.51 -10.58
CA THR A 483 6.30 8.38 -11.55
C THR A 483 6.00 7.45 -12.73
N SER A 484 4.93 6.64 -12.64
CA SER A 484 4.53 5.68 -13.69
C SER A 484 3.04 5.83 -14.02
N PRO A 485 2.62 6.94 -14.67
CA PRO A 485 1.21 7.13 -15.04
C PRO A 485 0.80 6.16 -16.16
N LEU A 486 -0.41 5.60 -16.05
CA LEU A 486 -0.95 4.67 -17.05
C LEU A 486 -1.55 5.38 -18.26
N ALA A 487 -2.02 6.62 -18.06
CA ALA A 487 -2.58 7.45 -19.12
C ALA A 487 -1.97 8.85 -19.09
N SER A 488 -2.00 9.55 -20.24
CA SER A 488 -1.79 11.01 -20.27
C SER A 488 -3.04 11.73 -19.75
N GLN A 489 -2.90 13.00 -19.32
CA GLN A 489 -4.05 13.82 -18.91
C GLN A 489 -5.10 13.93 -20.02
N LYS A 490 -4.66 14.07 -21.28
CA LYS A 490 -5.54 14.11 -22.45
C LYS A 490 -6.33 12.81 -22.61
N MET A 491 -5.68 11.66 -22.44
CA MET A 491 -6.34 10.36 -22.55
C MET A 491 -7.31 10.12 -21.38
N ALA A 492 -6.90 10.44 -20.16
CA ALA A 492 -7.75 10.36 -18.97
C ALA A 492 -9.03 11.21 -19.14
N GLN A 493 -8.89 12.45 -19.63
CA GLN A 493 -10.02 13.32 -19.94
C GLN A 493 -10.90 12.74 -21.05
N ALA A 494 -10.32 12.23 -22.14
CA ALA A 494 -11.07 11.65 -23.26
C ALA A 494 -11.89 10.43 -22.84
N LYS A 495 -11.32 9.55 -21.99
CA LYS A 495 -12.01 8.37 -21.45
C LYS A 495 -13.19 8.76 -20.56
N LEU A 496 -13.04 9.74 -19.67
CA LEU A 496 -14.16 10.24 -18.87
C LEU A 496 -15.21 10.96 -19.74
N ALA A 497 -14.79 11.72 -20.75
CA ALA A 497 -15.70 12.40 -21.65
C ALA A 497 -16.55 11.43 -22.48
N LEU A 498 -15.97 10.27 -22.85
CA LEU A 498 -16.71 9.19 -23.50
C LEU A 498 -17.83 8.66 -22.59
N LEU A 499 -17.52 8.34 -21.34
CA LEU A 499 -18.53 7.88 -20.36
C LEU A 499 -19.62 8.93 -20.14
N ALA A 500 -19.24 10.20 -19.97
CA ALA A 500 -20.18 11.32 -19.81
C ALA A 500 -21.06 11.55 -21.04
N LYS A 501 -20.52 11.37 -22.26
CA LYS A 501 -21.29 11.42 -23.50
C LYS A 501 -22.35 10.31 -23.53
N ILE A 502 -21.98 9.08 -23.20
CA ILE A 502 -22.88 7.93 -23.19
C ILE A 502 -23.98 8.12 -22.12
N ALA A 503 -23.60 8.49 -20.90
CA ALA A 503 -24.55 8.75 -19.82
C ALA A 503 -25.57 9.83 -20.20
N ARG A 504 -25.13 10.94 -20.82
CA ARG A 504 -26.03 12.01 -21.26
C ARG A 504 -26.99 11.55 -22.36
N LYS A 505 -26.53 10.78 -23.34
CA LYS A 505 -27.40 10.22 -24.38
C LYS A 505 -28.49 9.36 -23.77
N ILE A 506 -28.12 8.47 -22.86
CA ILE A 506 -29.05 7.54 -22.22
C ILE A 506 -30.04 8.28 -21.30
N ARG A 507 -29.57 9.23 -20.48
CA ARG A 507 -30.44 10.02 -19.58
C ARG A 507 -31.44 10.91 -20.32
N GLY A 508 -31.12 11.31 -21.55
CA GLY A 508 -31.97 12.15 -22.40
C GLY A 508 -32.84 11.38 -23.41
N SER A 509 -32.72 10.05 -23.46
CA SER A 509 -33.57 9.15 -24.25
C SER A 509 -34.70 8.62 -23.36
#